data_AF-A0A2G6N280-F1
#
_entry.id   AF-A0A2G6N280-F1
#
_cell.length_a   1.000
_cell.length_b   1.000
_cell.length_c   1.000
_cell.angle_alpha   90.00
_cell.angle_beta   90.00
_cell.angle_gamma   90.00
#
_symmetry.space_group_name_H-M   'P 1'
#
loop_
_entity.id
_entity.type
_entity.pdbx_description
1 polymer ?
#
loop_
_entity_poly.entity_id
_entity_poly.type
_entity_poly.pdbx_seq_one_letter_code
_entity_poly.pdbx_strand_id
1 'polypeptide(L)' 'MSTEYEKRRLVDWLRAEMTRQAGRRYLIDLESLDLKSLRELQRLLRDLDDEARMAGRRARMFPWRTP' A
#
# COMPACT_ATOMS: atom_id res chain seq x y z
N MET A 1 -11.63 -22.26 8.37
CA MET A 1 -11.70 -21.95 6.92
C MET A 1 -11.73 -20.45 6.62
N SER A 2 -12.24 -19.58 7.51
CA SER A 2 -12.29 -18.11 7.27
C SER A 2 -10.91 -17.46 7.15
N THR A 3 -9.97 -17.81 8.04
CA THR A 3 -8.69 -17.09 8.19
C THR A 3 -7.74 -17.29 7.00
N GLU A 4 -7.65 -18.50 6.45
CA GLU A 4 -6.83 -18.79 5.25
C GLU A 4 -7.35 -18.02 4.03
N TYR A 5 -8.67 -17.99 3.87
CA TYR A 5 -9.34 -17.28 2.80
C TYR A 5 -9.16 -15.75 2.94
N GLU A 6 -9.29 -15.22 4.15
CA GLU A 6 -9.01 -13.81 4.46
C GLU A 6 -7.55 -13.44 4.15
N LYS A 7 -6.60 -14.28 4.55
CA LYS A 7 -5.18 -14.07 4.26
C LYS A 7 -4.94 -14.02 2.76
N ARG A 8 -5.46 -14.99 2.02
CA ARG A 8 -5.29 -15.05 0.56
C ARG A 8 -5.90 -13.84 -0.15
N ARG A 9 -7.12 -13.44 0.25
CA ARG A 9 -7.76 -12.23 -0.25
C ARG A 9 -6.93 -10.96 0.05
N LEU A 10 -6.29 -10.90 1.22
CA LEU A 10 -5.45 -9.77 1.61
C LEU A 10 -4.13 -9.74 0.80
N VAL A 11 -3.51 -10.90 0.56
CA VAL A 11 -2.33 -11.03 -0.29
C VAL A 11 -2.64 -10.59 -1.72
N ASP A 12 -3.75 -11.04 -2.29
CA ASP A 12 -4.18 -10.67 -3.65
C ASP A 12 -4.41 -9.16 -3.74
N TRP A 13 -5.09 -8.58 -2.75
CA TRP A 13 -5.28 -7.14 -2.67
C TRP A 13 -3.95 -6.38 -2.60
N LEU A 14 -3.01 -6.82 -1.75
CA LEU A 14 -1.68 -6.20 -1.61
C LEU A 14 -0.88 -6.26 -2.92
N ARG A 15 -0.88 -7.40 -3.63
CA ARG A 15 -0.20 -7.52 -4.92
C ARG A 15 -0.77 -6.55 -5.95
N ALA A 16 -2.09 -6.44 -6.02
CA ALA A 16 -2.75 -5.50 -6.93
C ALA A 16 -2.41 -4.05 -6.56
N GLU A 17 -2.48 -3.70 -5.28
CA GLU A 17 -2.22 -2.34 -4.80
C GLU A 17 -0.77 -1.90 -5.03
N MET A 18 0.19 -2.76 -4.70
CA MET A 18 1.61 -2.50 -4.95
C MET A 18 1.91 -2.32 -6.44
N THR A 19 1.28 -3.12 -7.30
CA THR A 19 1.43 -3.00 -8.76
C THR A 19 0.82 -1.68 -9.26
N ARG A 20 -0.36 -1.31 -8.74
CA ARG A 20 -1.06 -0.06 -9.07
C ARG A 20 -0.23 1.18 -8.73
N GLN A 21 0.37 1.21 -7.53
CA GLN A 21 1.13 2.38 -7.09
C GLN A 21 2.54 2.46 -7.69
N ALA A 22 3.25 1.34 -7.80
CA ALA A 22 4.64 1.34 -8.26
C ALA A 22 4.80 1.24 -9.77
N GLY A 23 3.75 0.86 -10.51
CA GLY A 23 3.81 0.58 -11.94
C GLY A 23 4.67 -0.64 -12.31
N ARG A 24 5.15 -1.40 -11.31
CA ARG A 24 5.99 -2.58 -11.47
C ARG A 24 5.62 -3.64 -10.45
N ARG A 25 5.84 -4.91 -10.83
CA ARG A 25 5.57 -6.05 -9.96
C ARG A 25 6.78 -6.32 -9.07
N TYR A 26 6.58 -6.26 -7.75
CA TYR A 26 7.58 -6.71 -6.78
C TYR A 26 7.44 -8.19 -6.47
N LEU A 27 8.57 -8.88 -6.32
CA LEU A 27 8.66 -10.31 -5.99
C LEU A 27 8.78 -10.51 -4.47
N ILE A 28 7.87 -9.90 -3.70
CA ILE A 28 7.80 -10.09 -2.25
C ILE A 28 7.00 -11.36 -1.94
N ASP A 29 7.54 -12.20 -1.06
CA ASP A 29 6.85 -13.40 -0.57
C ASP A 29 5.85 -13.05 0.55
N LEU A 30 4.72 -12.45 0.14
CA LEU A 30 3.63 -12.08 1.04
C LEU A 30 2.94 -13.29 1.70
N GLU A 31 3.04 -14.48 1.09
CA GLU A 31 2.42 -15.70 1.63
C GLU A 31 3.14 -16.18 2.89
N SER A 32 4.42 -15.86 3.05
CA SER A 32 5.18 -16.15 4.28
C SER A 32 4.77 -15.31 5.49
N LEU A 33 4.10 -14.17 5.26
CA LEU A 33 3.71 -13.25 6.33
C LEU A 33 2.49 -13.75 7.09
N ASP A 34 2.43 -13.41 8.38
CA ASP A 34 1.23 -13.64 9.19
C ASP A 34 0.16 -12.58 8.88
N LEU A 35 -1.08 -12.87 9.26
CA LEU A 35 -2.22 -12.00 8.96
C LEU A 35 -2.07 -10.60 9.58
N LYS A 36 -1.41 -10.49 10.74
CA LYS A 36 -1.15 -9.22 11.40
C LYS A 36 -0.18 -8.38 10.57
N SER A 37 0.96 -8.93 10.15
CA SER A 37 1.92 -8.20 9.32
C SER A 37 1.32 -7.77 7.98
N LEU A 38 0.47 -8.60 7.37
CA LEU A 38 -0.23 -8.23 6.13
C LEU A 38 -1.20 -7.06 6.34
N ARG A 39 -1.89 -6.99 7.48
CA ARG A 39 -2.78 -5.87 7.81
C ARG A 39 -2.00 -4.58 8.08
N GLU A 40 -0.88 -4.67 8.78
CA GLU A 40 0.00 -3.52 8.99
C GLU A 40 0.59 -3.02 7.68
N LEU A 41 0.96 -3.93 6.76
CA LEU A 41 1.41 -3.55 5.43
C LEU A 41 0.29 -2.84 4.64
N GLN A 42 -0.96 -3.34 4.71
CA GLN A 42 -2.10 -2.65 4.11
C GLN A 42 -2.29 -1.25 4.68
N ARG A 43 -2.15 -1.09 6.00
CA ARG A 43 -2.25 0.22 6.67
C ARG A 43 -1.14 1.16 6.20
N LEU A 44 0.10 0.69 6.17
CA LEU A 44 1.26 1.44 5.69
C LEU A 44 1.04 1.95 4.25
N LEU A 45 0.57 1.10 3.34
CA LEU A 45 0.31 1.51 1.95
C LEU A 45 -0.77 2.59 1.85
N ARG A 46 -1.79 2.56 2.72
CA ARG A 46 -2.82 3.60 2.79
C ARG A 46 -2.26 4.91 3.33
N ASP A 47 -1.48 4.85 4.39
CA ASP A 47 -0.86 6.03 5.00
C ASP A 47 0.06 6.73 3.98
N LEU A 48 0.87 5.97 3.23
CA LEU A 48 1.71 6.49 2.16
C LEU A 48 0.90 7.14 1.02
N ASP A 49 -0.24 6.57 0.64
CA ASP A 49 -1.14 7.14 -0.37
C ASP A 49 -1.74 8.47 0.10
N ASP A 50 -2.17 8.53 1.36
CA ASP A 50 -2.69 9.75 1.98
C ASP A 50 -1.61 10.84 2.06
N GLU A 51 -0.39 10.49 2.46
CA GLU A 51 0.76 11.38 2.48
C GLU A 51 1.11 11.91 1.08
N ALA A 52 1.14 11.04 0.06
CA ALA A 52 1.39 11.43 -1.31
C ALA A 52 0.30 12.39 -1.84
N ARG A 53 -0.98 12.12 -1.55
CA ARG A 53 -2.08 13.02 -1.89
C ARG A 53 -1.96 14.37 -1.19
N MET A 54 -1.56 14.38 0.09
CA MET A 54 -1.30 15.62 0.82
C MET A 54 -0.11 16.39 0.27
N ALA A 55 0.97 15.71 -0.11
CA ALA A 55 2.13 16.33 -0.76
C ALA A 55 1.72 17.00 -2.09
N GLY A 56 0.97 16.30 -2.93
CA GLY A 56 0.44 16.86 -4.18
C GLY A 56 -0.49 18.07 -3.96
N ARG A 57 -1.38 18.01 -2.96
CA ARG A 57 -2.21 19.17 -2.57
C ARG A 57 -1.37 20.34 -2.08
N ARG A 58 -0.36 20.09 -1.24
CA ARG A 58 0.56 21.13 -0.74
C ARG A 58 1.33 21.79 -1.89
N ALA A 59 1.87 21.00 -2.82
CA ALA A 59 2.57 21.51 -4.00
C ALA A 59 1.69 22.40 -4.88
N ARG A 60 0.40 22.06 -5.04
CA ARG A 60 -0.57 22.91 -5.77
C ARG A 60 -0.88 24.22 -5.05
N MET A 61 -0.97 24.17 -3.71
CA MET A 61 -1.40 25.30 -2.89
C MET A 61 -0.24 26.26 -2.59
N PHE A 62 0.98 25.75 -2.48
CA PHE A 62 2.20 26.50 -2.18
C PHE A 62 3.34 26.09 -3.13
N PRO A 63 3.22 26.35 -4.44
CA PRO A 63 4.19 25.87 -5.43
C PRO A 63 5.62 26.40 -5.20
N TRP A 64 5.76 27.59 -4.59
CA TRP A 64 7.06 28.20 -4.23
C TRP A 64 7.69 27.65 -2.94
N ARG A 65 7.01 26.76 -2.21
CA ARG A 65 7.53 26.10 -0.99
C ARG A 65 7.99 24.66 -1.23
N THR A 66 7.67 24.10 -2.39
CA THR A 66 8.24 22.84 -2.85
C THR A 66 9.69 23.12 -3.29
N PRO A 67 10.70 22.41 -2.75
CA PRO A 67 12.10 22.60 -3.12
C PRO A 67 12.37 22.28 -4.60
#